data_AF-A0A7X9D197-F1
#
_entry.id   AF-A0A7X9D197-F1
#
_cell.length_a   1.000
_cell.length_b   1.000
_cell.length_c   1.000
_cell.angle_alpha   90.00
_cell.angle_beta   90.00
_cell.angle_gamma   90.00
#
_symmetry.space_group_name_H-M   'P 1'
#
loop_
_entity.id
_entity.type
_entity.pdbx_description
1 polymer ?
#
loop_
_entity_poly.entity_id
_entity_poly.type
_entity_poly.pdbx_seq_one_letter_code
_entity_poly.pdbx_strand_id
1 'polypeptide(L)'
;MAGEKRFGTAFLGFKQSDVNSYIEKILREFDDKLKEKDNEIIILKSQFRELRIKYEDIARKSEQVGEDRAKIADVLIKAQEKAELILQEAREQAEQERRKLSEMTEQEKEKFVDMKHEMKLLKQEITKTLKKYEMDLDRVIEISESSGDIEHFKLDTENDDGESTEELLEEIMEEYVGKTNS
;
A
#
# COMPACT_ATOMS: atom_id res chain seq x y z
N MET A 1 -81.05 -21.34 -32.56
CA MET A 1 -82.40 -21.12 -33.13
C MET A 1 -82.73 -22.24 -34.10
N ALA A 2 -83.42 -23.27 -33.62
CA ALA A 2 -83.92 -24.39 -34.41
C ALA A 2 -85.43 -24.20 -34.57
N GLY A 3 -85.91 -23.90 -35.79
CA GLY A 3 -87.35 -23.76 -36.06
C GLY A 3 -87.75 -22.87 -37.24
N GLU A 4 -86.90 -21.96 -37.72
CA GLU A 4 -87.22 -21.16 -38.93
C GLU A 4 -87.04 -21.99 -40.20
N LYS A 5 -88.05 -22.00 -41.08
CA LYS A 5 -88.00 -22.68 -42.39
C LYS A 5 -86.85 -22.09 -43.22
N ARG A 6 -85.72 -22.81 -43.28
CA ARG A 6 -84.49 -22.41 -44.00
C ARG A 6 -84.61 -22.50 -45.52
N PHE A 7 -85.61 -23.22 -46.01
CA PHE A 7 -85.80 -23.57 -47.42
C PHE A 7 -87.27 -23.40 -47.81
N GLY A 8 -87.54 -22.89 -49.01
CA GLY A 8 -88.87 -22.94 -49.61
C GLY A 8 -89.31 -24.38 -49.91
N THR A 9 -90.62 -24.64 -49.92
CA THR A 9 -91.20 -25.95 -50.26
C THR A 9 -91.63 -26.00 -51.72
N ALA A 10 -91.22 -27.05 -52.43
CA ALA A 10 -91.70 -27.40 -53.77
C ALA A 10 -92.80 -28.48 -53.69
N PHE A 11 -93.46 -28.80 -54.81
CA PHE A 11 -94.53 -29.82 -54.89
C PHE A 11 -94.09 -31.21 -54.36
N LEU A 12 -92.79 -31.49 -54.36
CA LEU A 12 -92.14 -32.59 -53.65
C LEU A 12 -90.85 -32.06 -52.97
N GLY A 13 -90.86 -31.87 -51.65
CA GLY A 13 -89.65 -31.56 -50.86
C GLY A 13 -89.22 -30.09 -50.84
N PHE A 14 -87.93 -29.85 -50.58
CA PHE A 14 -87.35 -28.50 -50.48
C PHE A 14 -86.91 -27.97 -51.84
N LYS A 15 -86.98 -26.64 -52.00
CA LYS A 15 -86.56 -25.95 -53.21
C LYS A 15 -85.04 -26.06 -53.38
N GLN A 16 -84.61 -26.73 -54.45
CA GLN A 16 -83.21 -27.04 -54.72
C GLN A 16 -82.31 -25.80 -54.74
N SER A 17 -82.81 -24.65 -55.23
CA SER A 17 -82.06 -23.38 -55.21
C SER A 17 -81.69 -22.96 -53.79
N ASP A 18 -82.64 -23.07 -52.85
CA ASP A 18 -82.47 -22.57 -51.49
C ASP A 18 -81.51 -23.50 -50.71
N VAL A 19 -81.59 -24.80 -50.98
CA VAL A 19 -80.66 -25.80 -50.43
C VAL A 19 -79.24 -25.58 -50.96
N ASN A 20 -79.08 -25.39 -52.27
CA ASN A 20 -77.76 -25.13 -52.87
C ASN A 20 -77.14 -23.84 -52.35
N SER A 21 -77.90 -22.73 -52.28
CA SER A 21 -77.38 -21.47 -51.73
C SER A 21 -77.00 -21.58 -50.25
N TYR A 22 -77.72 -22.38 -49.47
CA TYR A 22 -77.36 -22.63 -48.07
C TYR A 22 -76.09 -23.48 -47.93
N ILE A 23 -75.97 -24.54 -48.73
CA ILE A 23 -74.75 -25.37 -48.76
C ILE A 23 -73.56 -24.51 -49.16
N GLU A 24 -73.69 -23.70 -50.20
CA GLU A 24 -72.63 -22.79 -50.67
C GLU A 24 -72.25 -21.76 -49.60
N LYS A 25 -73.24 -21.18 -48.91
CA LYS A 25 -73.00 -20.27 -47.79
C LYS A 25 -72.23 -20.94 -46.65
N ILE A 26 -72.61 -22.16 -46.27
CA ILE A 26 -71.93 -22.92 -45.22
C ILE A 26 -70.50 -23.25 -45.62
N LEU A 27 -70.28 -23.72 -46.85
CA LEU A 27 -68.94 -24.04 -47.36
C LEU A 27 -68.04 -22.80 -47.31
N ARG A 28 -68.57 -21.64 -47.71
CA ARG A 28 -67.86 -20.38 -47.66
C ARG A 28 -67.53 -19.95 -46.22
N GLU A 29 -68.49 -20.04 -45.31
CA GLU A 29 -68.24 -19.76 -43.88
C GLU A 29 -67.19 -20.70 -43.26
N PHE A 30 -67.16 -21.97 -43.67
CA PHE A 30 -66.13 -22.92 -43.23
C PHE A 30 -64.76 -22.57 -43.80
N ASP A 31 -64.66 -22.27 -45.09
CA ASP A 31 -63.41 -21.86 -45.73
C ASP A 31 -62.85 -20.58 -45.14
N ASP A 32 -63.71 -19.60 -44.86
CA ASP A 32 -63.31 -18.33 -44.23
C ASP A 32 -62.78 -18.56 -42.80
N LYS A 33 -63.45 -19.42 -42.01
CA LYS A 33 -62.97 -19.81 -40.68
C LYS A 33 -61.67 -20.60 -40.71
N LEU A 34 -61.50 -21.49 -41.68
CA LEU A 34 -60.25 -22.23 -41.89
C LEU A 34 -59.09 -21.26 -42.15
N LYS A 35 -59.29 -20.31 -43.06
CA LYS A 35 -58.28 -19.28 -43.36
C LYS A 35 -57.97 -18.40 -42.16
N GLU A 36 -58.99 -18.00 -41.40
CA GLU A 36 -58.80 -17.21 -40.17
C GLU A 36 -57.94 -17.97 -39.16
N LYS A 37 -58.23 -19.26 -38.94
CA LYS A 37 -57.46 -20.12 -38.05
C LYS A 37 -56.03 -20.36 -38.54
N ASP A 38 -55.83 -20.54 -39.84
CA ASP A 38 -54.48 -20.67 -40.41
C ASP A 38 -53.66 -19.39 -40.20
N ASN A 39 -54.27 -18.21 -40.38
CA ASN A 39 -53.61 -16.93 -40.11
C ASN A 39 -53.26 -16.78 -38.62
N GLU A 40 -54.17 -17.14 -37.72
CA GLU A 40 -53.93 -17.14 -36.27
C GLU A 40 -52.75 -18.06 -35.91
N ILE A 41 -52.68 -19.26 -36.50
CA ILE A 41 -51.56 -20.20 -36.33
C ILE A 41 -50.23 -19.59 -36.79
N ILE A 42 -50.23 -18.89 -37.93
CA ILE A 42 -49.01 -18.23 -38.45
C ILE A 42 -48.53 -17.14 -37.48
N ILE A 43 -49.45 -16.30 -36.99
CA ILE A 43 -49.13 -15.23 -36.04
C ILE A 43 -48.58 -15.81 -34.75
N LEU A 44 -49.25 -16.83 -34.18
CA LEU A 44 -48.82 -17.49 -32.95
C LEU A 44 -47.45 -18.15 -33.10
N LYS A 45 -47.17 -18.80 -34.24
CA LYS A 45 -45.84 -19.37 -34.53
C LYS A 45 -44.76 -18.30 -34.58
N SER A 46 -45.06 -17.15 -35.18
CA SER A 46 -44.14 -16.01 -35.23
C SER A 46 -43.83 -15.48 -33.83
N GLN A 47 -44.88 -15.22 -33.03
CA GLN A 47 -44.73 -14.75 -31.65
C GLN A 47 -43.97 -15.75 -30.78
N PHE A 48 -44.25 -17.04 -30.91
CA PHE A 48 -43.54 -18.09 -30.17
C PHE A 48 -42.05 -18.09 -30.51
N ARG A 49 -41.70 -17.95 -31.79
CA ARG A 49 -40.31 -17.86 -32.23
C ARG A 49 -39.60 -16.64 -31.65
N GLU A 50 -40.25 -15.49 -31.68
CA GLU A 50 -39.71 -14.25 -31.12
C GLU A 50 -39.49 -14.37 -29.60
N LEU A 51 -40.47 -14.92 -28.88
CA LEU A 51 -40.41 -15.11 -27.44
C LEU A 51 -39.27 -16.06 -27.05
N ARG A 52 -39.07 -17.12 -27.84
CA ARG A 52 -37.98 -18.07 -27.65
C ARG A 52 -36.62 -17.41 -27.83
N ILE A 53 -36.44 -16.58 -28.85
CA ILE A 53 -35.19 -15.83 -29.07
C ILE A 53 -34.92 -14.90 -27.87
N LYS A 54 -35.93 -14.15 -27.42
CA LYS A 54 -35.80 -13.28 -26.23
C LYS A 54 -35.44 -14.06 -24.97
N TYR A 55 -36.03 -15.24 -24.78
CA TYR A 55 -35.72 -16.11 -23.66
C TYR A 55 -34.27 -16.59 -23.70
N GLU A 56 -33.81 -17.09 -24.85
CA GLU A 56 -32.42 -17.54 -25.03
C GLU A 56 -31.41 -16.40 -24.81
N ASP A 57 -31.72 -15.19 -25.26
CA ASP A 57 -30.88 -14.00 -25.04
C ASP A 57 -30.82 -13.59 -23.56
N ILE A 58 -31.96 -13.62 -22.86
CA ILE A 58 -32.02 -13.30 -21.43
C ILE A 58 -31.27 -14.36 -20.61
N ALA A 59 -31.44 -15.64 -20.94
CA ALA A 59 -30.74 -16.74 -20.29
C ALA A 59 -29.22 -16.58 -20.43
N ARG A 60 -28.73 -16.30 -21.63
CA ARG A 60 -27.30 -16.06 -21.88
C ARG A 60 -26.76 -14.85 -21.11
N LYS A 61 -27.50 -13.74 -21.10
CA LYS A 61 -27.12 -12.55 -20.32
C LYS A 61 -27.08 -12.84 -18.82
N SER A 62 -28.03 -13.62 -18.31
CA SER A 62 -28.07 -14.00 -16.90
C SER A 62 -26.86 -14.85 -16.51
N GLU A 63 -26.48 -15.80 -17.36
CA GLU A 63 -25.29 -16.63 -17.16
C GLU A 63 -24.02 -15.78 -17.15
N GLN A 64 -23.87 -14.88 -18.14
CA GLN A 64 -22.74 -13.95 -18.21
C GLN A 64 -22.64 -13.05 -16.97
N VAL A 65 -23.76 -12.51 -16.49
CA VAL A 65 -23.79 -11.72 -15.25
C VAL A 65 -23.37 -12.57 -14.04
N GLY A 66 -23.75 -13.85 -14.00
CA GLY A 66 -23.31 -14.78 -12.97
C GLY A 66 -21.80 -14.99 -12.97
N GLU A 67 -21.21 -15.24 -14.14
CA GLU A 67 -19.76 -15.38 -14.29
C GLU A 67 -19.00 -14.11 -13.93
N ASP A 68 -19.46 -12.96 -14.40
CA ASP A 68 -18.79 -11.68 -14.14
C ASP A 68 -18.82 -11.35 -12.64
N ARG A 69 -19.93 -11.64 -11.95
CA ARG A 69 -20.00 -11.50 -10.48
C ARG A 69 -18.99 -12.40 -9.76
N ALA A 70 -18.83 -13.65 -10.21
CA ALA A 70 -17.84 -14.56 -9.62
C ALA A 70 -16.42 -14.03 -9.81
N LYS A 71 -16.07 -13.59 -11.03
CA LYS A 71 -14.76 -13.00 -11.33
C LYS A 71 -14.49 -11.74 -10.51
N ILE A 72 -15.49 -10.87 -10.37
CA ILE A 72 -15.38 -9.65 -9.55
C ILE A 72 -15.15 -10.02 -8.08
N ALA A 73 -15.90 -10.99 -7.55
CA ALA A 73 -15.72 -11.44 -6.17
C ALA A 73 -14.29 -11.99 -5.93
N ASP A 74 -13.77 -12.81 -6.84
CA ASP A 74 -12.40 -13.33 -6.75
C ASP A 74 -11.35 -12.21 -6.75
N VAL A 75 -11.53 -11.19 -7.59
CA VAL A 75 -10.63 -10.04 -7.64
C VAL A 75 -10.69 -9.23 -6.34
N LEU A 76 -11.90 -9.01 -5.80
CA LEU A 76 -12.08 -8.27 -4.55
C LEU A 76 -11.43 -8.99 -3.36
N ILE A 77 -11.61 -10.31 -3.26
CA ILE A 77 -10.97 -11.13 -2.22
C ILE A 77 -9.45 -11.00 -2.31
N LYS A 78 -8.87 -11.22 -3.50
CA LYS A 78 -7.42 -11.09 -3.71
C LYS A 78 -6.90 -9.68 -3.42
N ALA A 79 -7.68 -8.66 -3.75
CA ALA A 79 -7.31 -7.28 -3.46
C ALA A 79 -7.31 -7.01 -1.95
N GLN A 80 -8.30 -7.52 -1.23
CA GLN A 80 -8.37 -7.41 0.23
C GLN A 80 -7.21 -8.14 0.89
N GLU A 81 -6.95 -9.39 0.52
CA GLU A 81 -5.82 -10.18 1.06
C GLU A 81 -4.48 -9.47 0.85
N LYS A 82 -4.25 -8.91 -0.35
CA LYS A 82 -3.04 -8.13 -0.62
C LYS A 82 -2.97 -6.84 0.18
N ALA A 83 -4.08 -6.14 0.36
CA ALA A 83 -4.12 -4.92 1.16
C ALA A 83 -3.81 -5.21 2.64
N GLU A 84 -4.35 -6.31 3.18
CA GLU A 84 -4.06 -6.76 4.54
C GLU A 84 -2.59 -7.13 4.71
N LEU A 85 -1.99 -7.84 3.74
CA LEU A 85 -0.55 -8.14 3.73
C LEU A 85 0.30 -6.86 3.72
N ILE A 86 -0.01 -5.90 2.85
CA ILE A 86 0.72 -4.62 2.78
C ILE A 86 0.63 -3.88 4.12
N LEU A 87 -0.56 -3.86 4.74
CA LEU A 87 -0.74 -3.21 6.05
C LEU A 87 0.06 -3.92 7.15
N GLN A 88 0.12 -5.25 7.13
CA GLN A 88 0.91 -6.01 8.08
C GLN A 88 2.40 -5.76 7.89
N GLU A 89 2.91 -5.85 6.67
CA GLU A 89 4.31 -5.57 6.34
C GLU A 89 4.71 -4.15 6.75
N ALA A 90 3.88 -3.15 6.46
CA ALA A 90 4.14 -1.76 6.85
C ALA A 90 4.20 -1.59 8.38
N ARG A 91 3.35 -2.30 9.13
CA ARG A 91 3.38 -2.28 10.60
C ARG A 91 4.65 -2.93 11.14
N GLU A 92 5.03 -4.08 10.59
CA GLU A 92 6.25 -4.78 11.00
C GLU A 92 7.50 -3.96 10.70
N GLN A 93 7.59 -3.35 9.51
CA GLN A 93 8.69 -2.46 9.13
C GLN A 93 8.75 -1.23 10.04
N ALA A 94 7.61 -0.57 10.30
CA ALA A 94 7.57 0.59 11.19
C ALA A 94 7.99 0.23 12.63
N GLU A 95 7.59 -0.94 13.13
CA GLU A 95 8.05 -1.41 14.44
C GLU A 95 9.56 -1.68 14.48
N GLN A 96 10.10 -2.32 13.45
CA GLN A 96 11.54 -2.59 13.35
C GLN A 96 12.35 -1.30 13.29
N GLU A 97 11.95 -0.35 12.44
CA GLU A 97 12.60 0.96 12.36
C GLU A 97 12.52 1.72 13.68
N ARG A 98 11.36 1.70 14.35
CA ARG A 98 11.20 2.33 15.67
C ARG A 98 12.14 1.73 16.71
N ARG A 99 12.29 0.40 16.73
CA ARG A 99 13.23 -0.28 17.64
C ARG A 99 14.66 0.12 17.34
N LYS A 100 15.07 0.07 16.08
CA LYS A 100 16.42 0.47 15.64
C LYS A 100 16.74 1.92 16.00
N LEU A 101 15.82 2.85 15.76
CA LEU A 101 15.97 4.25 16.14
C LEU A 101 16.08 4.42 17.66
N SER A 102 15.29 3.67 18.44
CA SER A 102 15.36 3.70 19.90
C SER A 102 16.71 3.22 20.42
N GLU A 103 17.24 2.12 19.88
CA GLU A 103 18.56 1.59 20.23
C GLU A 103 19.68 2.58 19.91
N MET A 104 19.66 3.15 18.71
CA MET A 104 20.64 4.18 18.32
C MET A 104 20.54 5.43 19.21
N THR A 105 19.33 5.86 19.56
CA THR A 105 19.13 7.01 20.45
C THR A 105 19.70 6.76 21.83
N GLU A 106 19.54 5.55 22.37
CA GLU A 106 20.08 5.21 23.69
C GLU A 106 21.61 5.14 23.67
N GLN A 107 22.21 4.54 22.64
CA GLN A 107 23.67 4.52 22.47
C GLN A 107 24.26 5.93 22.37
N GLU A 108 23.62 6.82 21.61
CA GLU A 108 24.08 8.21 21.50
C GLU A 108 23.89 8.99 22.81
N LYS A 109 22.84 8.69 23.59
CA LYS A 109 22.69 9.25 24.95
C LYS A 109 23.80 8.79 25.88
N GLU A 110 24.15 7.51 25.87
CA GLU A 110 25.24 6.97 26.71
C GLU A 110 26.56 7.69 26.37
N LYS A 111 26.93 7.74 25.09
CA LYS A 111 28.12 8.49 24.63
C LYS A 111 28.09 9.97 25.06
N PHE A 112 26.92 10.61 24.98
CA PHE A 112 26.78 12.00 25.40
C PHE A 112 27.02 12.19 26.91
N VAL A 113 26.54 11.24 27.73
CA VAL A 113 26.79 11.27 29.18
C VAL A 113 28.27 11.08 29.48
N ASP A 114 28.94 10.16 28.78
CA ASP A 114 30.38 9.90 28.94
C ASP A 114 31.21 11.14 28.57
N MET A 115 30.99 11.72 27.38
CA MET A 115 31.67 12.95 26.95
C MET A 115 31.44 14.12 27.93
N LYS A 116 30.22 14.23 28.49
CA LYS A 116 29.91 15.24 29.50
C LYS A 116 30.69 15.01 30.80
N HIS A 117 30.89 13.75 31.19
CA HIS A 117 31.68 13.40 32.36
C HIS A 117 33.17 13.75 32.14
N GLU A 118 33.73 13.35 31.00
CA GLU A 118 35.10 13.68 30.60
C GLU A 118 35.33 15.19 30.57
N MET A 119 34.41 15.96 29.97
CA MET A 119 34.52 17.42 29.93
C MET A 119 34.52 18.05 31.34
N LYS A 120 33.78 17.45 32.30
CA LYS A 120 33.78 17.89 33.69
C LYS A 120 35.12 17.58 34.37
N LEU A 121 35.69 16.40 34.14
CA LEU A 121 37.01 16.03 34.66
C LEU A 121 38.09 16.95 34.11
N LEU A 122 38.12 17.16 32.80
CA LEU A 122 39.07 18.07 32.14
C LEU A 122 38.97 19.49 32.70
N LYS A 123 37.74 20.01 32.90
CA LYS A 123 37.55 21.32 33.55
C LYS A 123 38.14 21.37 34.96
N GLN A 124 37.96 20.30 35.74
CA GLN A 124 38.52 20.23 37.09
C GLN A 124 40.05 20.18 37.06
N GLU A 125 40.64 19.42 36.14
CA GLU A 125 42.10 19.36 35.95
C GLU A 125 42.66 20.72 35.54
N ILE A 126 42.07 21.37 34.53
CA ILE A 126 42.47 22.73 34.12
C ILE A 126 42.40 23.69 35.31
N THR A 127 41.32 23.66 36.09
CA THR A 127 41.17 24.54 37.27
C THR A 127 42.23 24.25 38.34
N LYS A 128 42.56 22.96 38.58
CA LYS A 128 43.62 22.57 39.53
C LYS A 128 44.98 23.05 39.04
N THR A 129 45.29 22.87 37.77
CA THR A 129 46.55 23.28 37.16
C THR A 129 46.71 24.81 37.18
N LEU A 130 45.66 25.57 36.84
CA LEU A 130 45.67 27.03 36.95
C LEU A 130 45.91 27.50 38.38
N LYS A 131 45.23 26.89 39.37
CA LYS A 131 45.48 27.20 40.79
C LYS A 131 46.89 26.86 41.24
N LYS A 132 47.47 25.76 40.73
CA LYS A 132 48.86 25.41 41.01
C LYS A 132 49.81 26.48 40.45
N TYR A 133 49.61 26.90 39.19
CA TYR A 133 50.38 27.98 38.61
C TYR A 133 50.19 29.31 39.34
N GLU A 134 48.99 29.64 39.80
CA GLU A 134 48.72 30.82 40.64
C GLU A 134 49.51 30.76 41.94
N MET A 135 49.47 29.64 42.67
CA MET A 135 50.27 29.44 43.88
C MET A 135 51.78 29.48 43.63
N ASP A 136 52.25 28.90 42.52
CA ASP A 136 53.67 28.92 42.16
C ASP A 136 54.12 30.35 41.79
N LEU A 137 53.27 31.14 41.11
CA LEU A 137 53.51 32.56 40.84
C LEU A 137 53.51 33.39 42.13
N ASP A 138 52.56 33.17 43.04
CA ASP A 138 52.53 33.84 44.35
C ASP A 138 53.80 33.54 45.14
N ARG A 139 54.29 32.29 45.15
CA ARG A 139 55.57 31.93 45.76
C ARG A 139 56.75 32.64 45.10
N VAL A 140 56.79 32.75 43.77
CA VAL A 140 57.86 33.47 43.08
C VAL A 140 57.83 34.95 43.43
N ILE A 141 56.64 35.54 43.58
CA ILE A 141 56.48 36.92 44.05
C ILE A 141 56.99 37.04 45.48
N GLU A 142 56.58 36.18 46.41
CA GLU A 142 57.09 36.16 47.80
C GLU A 142 58.61 35.95 47.86
N ILE A 143 59.18 35.09 47.01
CA ILE A 143 60.63 34.91 46.88
C ILE A 143 61.28 36.19 46.35
N SER A 144 60.68 36.85 45.36
CA SER A 144 61.22 38.11 44.81
C SER A 144 61.15 39.27 45.80
N GLU A 145 60.12 39.31 46.66
CA GLU A 145 59.96 40.30 47.73
C GLU A 145 60.87 40.00 48.94
N SER A 146 61.19 38.73 49.19
CA SER A 146 62.14 38.31 50.23
C SER A 146 63.60 38.25 49.76
N SER A 147 63.85 38.29 48.45
CA SER A 147 65.19 38.34 47.82
C SER A 147 65.70 39.77 47.61
N GLY A 148 65.23 40.71 48.45
CA GLY A 148 65.82 42.04 48.56
C GLY A 148 67.27 42.04 49.06
N ASP A 149 67.83 40.90 49.48
CA ASP A 149 69.25 40.81 49.85
C ASP A 149 69.86 39.43 49.49
N ILE A 150 70.98 39.51 48.75
CA ILE A 150 72.05 38.51 48.52
C ILE A 150 71.98 37.69 47.22
N GLU A 151 72.75 38.19 46.24
CA GLU A 151 73.33 37.44 45.12
C GLU A 151 74.08 36.17 45.58
N HIS A 152 73.86 35.04 44.91
CA HIS A 152 74.97 34.31 44.30
C HIS A 152 74.48 33.33 43.23
N PHE A 153 74.82 33.66 41.99
CA PHE A 153 74.68 32.83 40.80
C PHE A 153 75.67 31.64 40.89
N LYS A 154 75.20 30.41 40.74
CA LYS A 154 76.00 29.28 40.25
C LYS A 154 75.13 28.40 39.34
N LEU A 155 75.38 28.52 38.04
CA LEU A 155 75.03 27.53 37.05
C LEU A 155 76.03 26.38 37.18
N ASP A 156 75.54 25.19 37.50
CA ASP A 156 76.23 23.94 37.18
C ASP A 156 75.43 23.27 36.07
N THR A 157 75.96 23.39 34.85
CA THR A 157 75.50 22.68 33.65
C THR A 157 76.30 21.39 33.56
N GLU A 158 75.68 20.24 33.77
CA GLU A 158 76.22 18.93 33.38
C GLU A 158 75.13 18.06 32.77
N ASN A 159 75.30 17.79 31.47
CA ASN A 159 74.95 16.57 30.70
C ASN A 159 73.46 16.15 30.64
N ASP A 160 72.75 16.41 29.54
CA ASP A 160 72.77 15.67 28.26
C ASP A 160 72.22 14.23 28.38
N ASP A 161 70.90 14.11 28.50
CA ASP A 161 70.11 12.91 28.15
C ASP A 161 69.17 13.31 27.00
N GLY A 162 69.72 13.39 25.79
CA GLY A 162 69.01 13.70 24.55
C GLY A 162 68.34 12.50 23.87
N GLU A 163 68.46 11.27 24.40
CA GLU A 163 67.98 10.06 23.71
C GLU A 163 66.46 9.88 23.72
N SER A 164 65.71 10.45 24.68
CA SER A 164 64.26 10.20 24.78
C SER A 164 63.41 11.05 23.82
N THR A 165 63.92 12.20 23.37
CA THR A 165 63.15 13.11 22.51
C THR A 165 63.20 12.75 21.03
N GLU A 166 64.26 12.08 20.58
CA GLU A 166 64.35 11.61 19.19
C GLU A 166 63.43 10.40 18.94
N GLU A 167 63.36 9.44 19.87
CA GLU A 167 62.41 8.30 19.77
C GLU A 167 60.95 8.76 19.76
N LEU A 168 60.59 9.75 20.59
CA LEU A 168 59.24 10.32 20.64
C LEU A 168 58.85 11.06 19.36
N LEU A 169 59.81 11.70 18.68
CA LEU A 169 59.58 12.38 17.41
C LEU A 169 59.44 11.39 16.24
N GLU A 170 60.14 10.27 16.30
CA GLU A 170 60.06 9.21 15.29
C GLU A 170 58.70 8.49 15.34
N GLU A 171 58.20 8.18 16.53
CA GLU A 171 56.87 7.57 16.74
C GLU A 171 55.73 8.47 16.23
N ILE A 172 55.81 9.78 16.48
CA ILE A 172 54.80 10.76 16.03
C ILE A 172 54.81 10.89 14.49
N MET A 173 55.98 10.78 13.85
CA MET A 173 56.08 10.87 12.39
C MET A 173 55.53 9.62 11.69
N GLU A 174 55.75 8.42 12.22
CA GLU A 174 55.17 7.19 11.66
C GLU A 174 53.64 7.19 11.71
N GLU A 175 53.04 7.66 12.81
CA GLU A 175 51.57 7.73 12.95
C GLU A 175 50.93 8.72 11.95
N TYR A 176 51.64 9.80 11.61
CA TYR A 176 51.14 10.80 10.67
C TYR A 176 51.18 10.32 9.20
N VAL A 177 52.22 9.58 8.81
CA VAL A 177 52.36 9.05 7.44
C VAL A 177 51.35 7.93 7.19
N GLY A 178 51.04 7.10 8.19
CA GLY A 178 50.03 6.05 8.10
C GLY A 178 48.60 6.57 7.83
N LYS A 179 48.26 7.77 8.31
CA LYS A 179 46.92 8.40 8.10
C LYS A 179 46.77 9.09 6.75
N THR A 180 47.84 9.27 5.98
CA THR A 180 47.77 9.90 4.64
C THR A 180 47.54 8.92 3.48
N ASN A 181 47.60 7.60 3.74
CA ASN A 181 47.47 6.55 2.72
C ASN A 181 46.26 5.60 2.94
N SER A 182 45.15 6.08 3.49
CA SER A 182 43.84 5.37 3.47
C SER A 182 42.70 6.30 3.04
#